data_AF-A0A2V2W5T4-F1
#
_entry.id   AF-A0A2V2W5T4-F1
#
_cell.length_a   1.000
_cell.length_b   1.000
_cell.length_c   1.000
_cell.angle_alpha   90.00
_cell.angle_beta   90.00
_cell.angle_gamma   90.00
#
_symmetry.space_group_name_H-M   'P 1'
#
loop_
_entity.id
_entity.type
_entity.pdbx_description
1 polymer ?
#
loop_
_entity_poly.entity_id
_entity_poly.type
_entity_poly.pdbx_seq_one_letter_code
_entity_poly.pdbx_strand_id
1 'polypeptide(L)'
;MRHTLLFQVLLLCCVSGSVAVAEHHCISDEVENKVGPRTTAVVLELPTRGGGMMRALTASAPEWAPIRFQVFTEDLNDPSKHCTAEKQIRPDFIGGTLECNKRDILTKEKRSIIINSLLPRAFRMHTDRLLVRPLTGRVIVPWYFSGVCAQFTIPSSHHIEGVSGADMYLYVSAGPTRYSTLAWATACSQLIDGRPVVGVVNYGPSFVTNSENSVRVSVHEVAHALGFSVWLLQERNMLKEVLNVRGKAKVLQVSSPKTVEKTREHFNCVNATGMELEDEGGEGTALSHWERRNAKDELMAGISGIGYYTSLTMAALEDTGFYKANWGMEEPMSWGNNSGCALLTEKCLMNGVTQYPEMFCTAETTLISCTSDRLALGYCTIYLYTAELLQQYQYFSNLKLGGSNSSLMDLCPYVQPYSNTRCSNGEASIMHGSRVGPRSKCLKGDGLVDFMGRIGDVCAEVSCEKGEVSVRYLGDDTWRQCPEGSSITPTGLFTGGKILCPKYDDVCIIFDPLRGGGDVSSLLSVFPSISVILLVFIFISMY
;
A
#
# COMPACT_ATOMS: atom_id res chain seq x y z
N MET A 1 63.66 9.39 -0.39
CA MET A 1 62.41 10.15 -0.50
C MET A 1 61.40 9.32 -1.28
N ARG A 2 60.84 8.32 -0.59
CA ARG A 2 59.76 7.43 -1.00
C ARG A 2 59.09 7.10 0.35
N HIS A 3 57.76 7.04 0.41
CA HIS A 3 56.90 7.06 1.61
C HIS A 3 56.41 8.44 2.04
N THR A 4 55.53 9.05 1.25
CA THR A 4 54.56 10.08 1.72
C THR A 4 53.42 10.35 0.73
N LEU A 5 53.07 9.37 -0.12
CA LEU A 5 52.06 9.53 -1.17
C LEU A 5 51.01 8.40 -1.16
N LEU A 6 50.77 7.79 0.01
CA LEU A 6 49.76 6.73 0.17
C LEU A 6 48.68 7.02 1.22
N PHE A 7 48.61 8.25 1.75
CA PHE A 7 47.66 8.60 2.82
C PHE A 7 46.65 9.70 2.48
N GLN A 8 46.57 10.14 1.21
CA GLN A 8 45.61 11.17 0.78
C GLN A 8 44.52 10.70 -0.20
N VAL A 9 44.43 9.40 -0.51
CA VAL A 9 43.37 8.85 -1.38
C VAL A 9 42.21 8.21 -0.57
N LEU A 10 42.31 8.16 0.77
CA LEU A 10 41.32 7.48 1.64
C LEU A 10 40.29 8.40 2.32
N LEU A 11 40.19 9.68 1.92
CA LEU A 11 39.34 10.66 2.62
C LEU A 11 38.34 11.45 1.74
N LEU A 12 38.11 11.01 0.50
CA LEU A 12 37.21 11.71 -0.45
C LEU A 12 36.04 10.87 -0.98
N CYS A 13 35.79 9.67 -0.45
CA CYS A 13 34.65 8.82 -0.84
C CYS A 13 33.46 8.79 0.15
N CYS A 14 33.42 9.68 1.15
CA CYS A 14 32.37 9.68 2.17
C CYS A 14 31.47 10.93 2.12
N VAL A 15 31.00 11.34 0.94
CA VAL A 15 29.84 12.25 0.84
C VAL A 15 29.02 11.94 -0.42
N SER A 16 28.61 10.69 -0.61
CA SER A 16 27.37 10.39 -1.33
C SER A 16 26.37 9.96 -0.26
N GLY A 17 25.46 10.87 0.07
CA GLY A 17 24.36 10.56 0.98
C GLY A 17 23.49 9.48 0.35
N SER A 18 23.73 8.23 0.73
CA SER A 18 22.86 7.11 0.44
C SER A 18 21.47 7.43 1.00
N VAL A 19 20.51 7.64 0.11
CA VAL A 19 19.10 7.72 0.49
C VAL A 19 18.66 6.28 0.76
N ALA A 20 18.93 5.80 1.98
CA ALA A 20 18.20 4.65 2.49
C ALA A 20 16.74 5.08 2.58
N VAL A 21 15.91 4.58 1.66
CA VAL A 21 14.45 4.70 1.77
C VAL A 21 14.07 3.81 2.94
N ALA A 22 13.85 4.43 4.11
CA ALA A 22 13.30 3.72 5.25
C ALA A 22 11.90 3.22 4.88
N GLU A 23 11.60 1.97 5.22
CA GLU A 23 10.25 1.42 5.10
C GLU A 23 9.32 2.23 6.01
N HIS A 24 8.20 2.72 5.47
CA HIS A 24 7.20 3.44 6.26
C HIS A 24 6.54 2.47 7.22
N HIS A 25 6.67 2.76 8.51
CA HIS A 25 5.94 2.08 9.56
C HIS A 25 4.78 2.99 9.94
N CYS A 26 3.56 2.56 9.62
CA CYS A 26 2.39 3.37 9.92
C CYS A 26 2.21 3.48 11.44
N ILE A 27 1.83 4.67 11.91
CA ILE A 27 1.55 4.97 13.32
C ILE A 27 0.08 5.35 13.55
N SER A 28 -0.81 5.04 12.61
CA SER A 28 -2.21 5.47 12.66
C SER A 28 -2.90 5.05 13.95
N ASP A 29 -2.60 3.88 14.51
CA ASP A 29 -3.21 3.43 15.77
C ASP A 29 -2.70 4.23 16.99
N GLU A 30 -1.42 4.63 16.99
CA GLU A 30 -0.88 5.53 18.02
C GLU A 30 -1.57 6.90 17.96
N VAL A 31 -1.80 7.40 16.74
CA VAL A 31 -2.51 8.65 16.50
C VAL A 31 -3.96 8.54 16.96
N GLU A 32 -4.65 7.46 16.59
CA GLU A 32 -6.06 7.23 16.91
C GLU A 32 -6.30 7.24 18.42
N ASN A 33 -5.40 6.62 19.21
CA ASN A 33 -5.44 6.63 20.67
C ASN A 33 -5.37 8.05 21.28
N LYS A 34 -4.88 9.04 20.52
CA LYS A 34 -4.73 10.45 20.95
C LYS A 34 -5.76 11.40 20.35
N VAL A 35 -6.63 10.93 19.44
CA VAL A 35 -7.69 11.76 18.83
C VAL A 35 -8.73 12.20 19.87
N GLY A 36 -9.05 11.31 20.81
CA GLY A 36 -10.17 11.51 21.75
C GLY A 36 -11.53 11.22 21.10
N PRO A 37 -12.65 11.56 21.78
CA PRO A 37 -13.98 11.32 21.23
C PRO A 37 -14.21 12.10 19.94
N ARG A 38 -14.60 11.41 18.86
CA ARG A 38 -14.95 12.05 17.59
C ARG A 38 -16.22 12.87 17.76
N THR A 39 -16.20 14.08 17.22
CA THR A 39 -17.34 15.00 17.29
C THR A 39 -18.24 14.82 16.08
N THR A 40 -19.55 14.90 16.30
CA THR A 40 -20.51 14.90 15.20
C THR A 40 -20.48 16.25 14.48
N ALA A 41 -20.18 16.23 13.19
CA ALA A 41 -20.26 17.41 12.35
C ALA A 41 -21.72 17.73 12.01
N VAL A 42 -22.07 19.02 12.03
CA VAL A 42 -23.42 19.48 11.68
C VAL A 42 -23.44 19.83 10.20
N VAL A 43 -24.40 19.25 9.46
CA VAL A 43 -24.62 19.59 8.05
C VAL A 43 -25.81 20.54 7.93
N LEU A 44 -25.56 21.76 7.48
CA LEU A 44 -26.60 22.76 7.19
C LEU A 44 -26.97 22.71 5.71
N GLU A 45 -28.26 22.48 5.41
CA GLU A 45 -28.75 22.49 4.03
C GLU A 45 -28.52 23.86 3.38
N LEU A 46 -28.07 23.84 2.12
CA LEU A 46 -27.93 25.06 1.33
C LEU A 46 -29.32 25.58 0.92
N PRO A 47 -29.63 26.87 1.11
CA PRO A 47 -30.94 27.41 0.72
C PRO A 47 -31.14 27.25 -0.79
N THR A 48 -32.20 26.54 -1.17
CA THR A 48 -32.65 26.44 -2.56
C THR A 48 -33.16 27.81 -3.00
N ARG A 49 -32.40 28.49 -3.88
CA ARG A 49 -32.89 29.75 -4.48
C ARG A 49 -34.17 29.45 -5.26
N GLY A 50 -35.23 30.16 -4.90
CA GLY A 50 -36.60 29.90 -5.34
C GLY A 50 -36.80 29.87 -6.85
N GLY A 51 -37.47 28.80 -7.30
CA GLY A 51 -38.27 28.72 -8.50
C GLY A 51 -39.46 27.83 -8.17
N GLY A 52 -40.65 28.43 -8.04
CA GLY A 52 -41.87 27.74 -7.64
C GLY A 52 -42.33 26.69 -8.65
N MET A 53 -43.03 25.68 -8.12
CA MET A 53 -43.85 24.68 -8.83
C MET A 53 -43.15 23.89 -9.95
N MET A 54 -42.62 22.70 -9.59
CA MET A 54 -42.90 21.39 -10.21
C MET A 54 -41.74 20.42 -9.95
N ARG A 55 -41.59 19.93 -8.71
CA ARG A 55 -40.90 18.66 -8.41
C ARG A 55 -41.59 17.94 -7.24
N ALA A 56 -42.88 17.67 -7.40
CA ALA A 56 -43.41 16.40 -6.93
C ALA A 56 -43.19 15.42 -8.10
N LEU A 57 -42.67 14.22 -7.82
CA LEU A 57 -42.22 13.17 -8.77
C LEU A 57 -40.76 13.30 -9.24
N THR A 58 -39.82 13.02 -8.32
CA THR A 58 -38.95 11.83 -8.32
C THR A 58 -37.90 12.07 -7.25
N ALA A 59 -38.17 11.67 -6.00
CA ALA A 59 -37.09 11.40 -5.05
C ALA A 59 -36.42 10.11 -5.55
N SER A 60 -35.63 10.20 -6.62
CA SER A 60 -34.66 9.15 -6.92
C SER A 60 -33.73 9.08 -5.71
N ALA A 61 -33.38 7.86 -5.29
CA ALA A 61 -32.39 7.68 -4.24
C ALA A 61 -31.16 8.55 -4.56
N PRO A 62 -30.49 9.17 -3.55
CA PRO A 62 -29.26 9.91 -3.77
C PRO A 62 -28.32 9.06 -4.64
N GLU A 63 -28.03 9.55 -5.85
CA GLU A 63 -27.16 8.85 -6.79
C GLU A 63 -25.76 8.78 -6.17
N TRP A 64 -25.18 7.58 -6.21
CA TRP A 64 -23.80 7.37 -5.82
C TRP A 64 -22.90 8.05 -6.85
N ALA A 65 -21.95 8.87 -6.40
CA ALA A 65 -21.03 9.57 -7.28
C ALA A 65 -19.59 9.46 -6.75
N PRO A 66 -18.56 9.66 -7.59
CA PRO A 66 -17.17 9.63 -7.14
C PRO A 66 -16.93 10.58 -5.97
N ILE A 67 -16.21 10.11 -4.95
CA ILE A 67 -15.92 10.89 -3.74
C ILE A 67 -15.11 12.15 -4.08
N ARG A 68 -15.47 13.27 -3.47
CA ARG A 68 -14.78 14.56 -3.65
C ARG A 68 -14.02 14.95 -2.40
N PHE A 69 -12.80 15.42 -2.59
CA PHE A 69 -11.94 15.90 -1.51
C PHE A 69 -11.74 17.42 -1.59
N GLN A 70 -11.68 18.08 -0.44
CA GLN A 70 -11.19 19.45 -0.33
C GLN A 70 -10.09 19.51 0.72
N VAL A 71 -9.00 20.22 0.41
CA VAL A 71 -7.84 20.36 1.29
C VAL A 71 -7.65 21.78 1.75
N PHE A 72 -7.23 21.91 3.01
CA PHE A 72 -6.87 23.16 3.67
C PHE A 72 -5.42 23.06 4.14
N THR A 73 -4.61 24.10 3.91
CA THR A 73 -3.13 24.05 3.97
C THR A 73 -2.54 25.18 4.81
N GLU A 74 -3.30 25.69 5.77
CA GLU A 74 -2.95 26.80 6.65
C GLU A 74 -1.63 26.50 7.38
N ASP A 75 -1.47 25.30 7.92
CA ASP A 75 -0.26 24.86 8.63
C ASP A 75 0.97 24.75 7.71
N LEU A 76 0.80 24.55 6.39
CA LEU A 76 1.89 24.59 5.41
C LEU A 76 2.38 26.02 5.12
N ASN A 77 1.60 27.03 5.51
CA ASN A 77 1.93 28.45 5.30
C ASN A 77 2.38 29.15 6.60
N ASP A 78 2.11 28.56 7.76
CA ASP A 78 2.51 29.10 9.05
C ASP A 78 3.92 28.64 9.47
N PRO A 79 4.92 29.53 9.51
CA PRO A 79 6.31 29.17 9.85
C PRO A 79 6.48 28.71 11.31
N SER A 80 5.48 28.87 12.17
CA SER A 80 5.45 28.31 13.53
C SER A 80 5.01 26.83 13.58
N LYS A 81 4.43 26.33 12.47
CA LYS A 81 3.84 25.00 12.35
C LYS A 81 4.71 23.99 11.61
N HIS A 82 5.68 24.46 10.83
CA HIS A 82 6.64 23.60 10.13
C HIS A 82 8.09 24.10 10.29
N CYS A 83 9.06 23.24 10.02
CA CYS A 83 10.47 23.56 10.14
C CYS A 83 10.92 24.48 8.98
N THR A 84 11.47 25.65 9.31
CA THR A 84 12.09 26.58 8.35
C THR A 84 13.60 26.68 8.51
N ALA A 85 14.14 26.24 9.65
CA ALA A 85 15.57 26.14 9.92
C ALA A 85 15.87 24.99 10.90
N GLU A 86 17.13 24.52 10.92
CA GLU A 86 17.60 23.52 11.88
C GLU A 86 17.49 24.04 13.33
N LYS A 87 17.34 23.11 14.27
CA LYS A 87 17.24 23.35 15.73
C LYS A 87 16.00 24.10 16.18
N GLN A 88 15.09 24.46 15.26
CA GLN A 88 13.77 24.95 15.65
C GLN A 88 12.97 23.83 16.32
N ILE A 89 12.14 24.19 17.30
CA ILE A 89 11.17 23.26 17.88
C ILE A 89 9.82 23.50 17.19
N ARG A 90 9.25 22.43 16.63
CA ARG A 90 7.98 22.47 15.89
C ARG A 90 7.05 21.35 16.34
N PRO A 91 5.72 21.53 16.20
CA PRO A 91 4.75 20.50 16.58
C PRO A 91 4.95 19.23 15.74
N ASP A 92 4.84 18.08 16.39
CA ASP A 92 4.73 16.77 15.71
C ASP A 92 3.28 16.43 15.32
N PHE A 93 2.35 17.34 15.63
CA PHE A 93 0.91 17.26 15.39
C PHE A 93 0.20 16.10 16.12
N ILE A 94 0.89 15.40 17.03
CA ILE A 94 0.32 14.33 17.89
C ILE A 94 0.32 14.73 19.37
N GLY A 95 0.38 16.03 19.65
CA GLY A 95 0.37 16.63 20.99
C GLY A 95 1.76 16.91 21.58
N GLY A 96 2.83 16.64 20.82
CA GLY A 96 4.21 16.90 21.22
C GLY A 96 4.92 17.90 20.30
N THR A 97 6.23 18.01 20.51
CA THR A 97 7.12 18.80 19.66
C THR A 97 8.41 18.04 19.39
N LEU A 98 9.07 18.39 18.28
CA LEU A 98 10.36 17.84 17.87
C LEU A 98 11.32 18.95 17.45
N GLU A 99 12.60 18.71 17.67
CA GLU A 99 13.68 19.55 17.16
C GLU A 99 13.92 19.22 15.68
N CYS A 100 13.86 20.25 14.83
CA CYS A 100 14.03 20.14 13.38
C CYS A 100 15.49 19.86 13.01
N ASN A 101 15.73 18.87 12.16
CA ASN A 101 17.01 18.70 11.46
C ASN A 101 16.92 19.21 10.01
N LYS A 102 18.04 19.19 9.27
CA LYS A 102 18.10 19.63 7.87
C LYS A 102 17.05 19.00 6.96
N ARG A 103 16.74 17.72 7.16
CA ARG A 103 15.78 16.98 6.33
C ARG A 103 14.34 17.32 6.69
N ASP A 104 14.06 17.83 7.89
CA ASP A 104 12.72 18.23 8.29
C ASP A 104 12.31 19.60 7.72
N ILE A 105 13.24 20.37 7.15
CA ILE A 105 12.92 21.68 6.57
C ILE A 105 11.94 21.49 5.40
N LEU A 106 10.78 22.17 5.50
CA LEU A 106 9.77 22.21 4.46
C LEU A 106 10.18 23.24 3.39
N THR A 107 10.90 22.77 2.37
CA THR A 107 11.27 23.62 1.24
C THR A 107 10.08 23.87 0.31
N LYS A 108 10.22 24.86 -0.59
CA LYS A 108 9.20 25.15 -1.62
C LYS A 108 8.95 23.94 -2.52
N GLU A 109 9.99 23.18 -2.82
CA GLU A 109 9.92 21.97 -3.65
C GLU A 109 9.12 20.88 -2.92
N LYS A 110 9.42 20.60 -1.65
CA LYS A 110 8.68 19.61 -0.86
C LYS A 110 7.21 20.00 -0.69
N ARG A 111 6.94 21.26 -0.39
CA ARG A 111 5.57 21.78 -0.33
C ARG A 111 4.84 21.59 -1.67
N SER A 112 5.50 21.90 -2.78
CA SER A 112 4.94 21.68 -4.12
C SER A 112 4.66 20.20 -4.38
N ILE A 113 5.55 19.29 -3.96
CA ILE A 113 5.35 17.84 -4.09
C ILE A 113 4.10 17.40 -3.32
N ILE A 114 3.91 17.84 -2.08
CA ILE A 114 2.71 17.50 -1.28
C ILE A 114 1.44 17.96 -1.99
N ILE A 115 1.38 19.25 -2.35
CA ILE A 115 0.15 19.89 -2.85
C ILE A 115 -0.16 19.51 -4.30
N ASN A 116 0.85 19.45 -5.16
CA ASN A 116 0.67 19.31 -6.60
C ASN A 116 0.94 17.90 -7.13
N SER A 117 1.45 16.99 -6.29
CA SER A 117 1.68 15.60 -6.69
C SER A 117 1.03 14.59 -5.75
N LEU A 118 1.46 14.53 -4.48
CA LEU A 118 1.03 13.46 -3.57
C LEU A 118 -0.48 13.45 -3.33
N LEU A 119 -1.04 14.59 -2.90
CA LEU A 119 -2.47 14.70 -2.59
C LEU A 119 -3.37 14.48 -3.83
N PRO A 120 -3.16 15.17 -4.97
CA PRO A 120 -4.02 14.96 -6.15
C PRO A 120 -3.99 13.52 -6.65
N ARG A 121 -2.82 12.89 -6.65
CA ARG A 121 -2.66 11.50 -7.10
C ARG A 121 -3.32 10.52 -6.13
N ALA A 122 -3.16 10.73 -4.82
CA ALA A 122 -3.82 9.91 -3.81
C ALA A 122 -5.35 10.03 -3.87
N PHE A 123 -5.87 11.26 -3.99
CA PHE A 123 -7.31 11.50 -4.13
C PHE A 123 -7.87 10.88 -5.39
N ARG A 124 -7.15 10.94 -6.51
CA ARG A 124 -7.56 10.27 -7.74
C ARG A 124 -7.72 8.76 -7.52
N MET A 125 -6.78 8.12 -6.82
CA MET A 125 -6.87 6.67 -6.55
C MET A 125 -8.09 6.28 -5.71
N HIS A 126 -8.47 7.09 -4.70
CA HIS A 126 -9.71 6.89 -3.96
C HIS A 126 -10.95 7.24 -4.79
N THR A 127 -10.93 8.34 -5.55
CA THR A 127 -12.06 8.80 -6.38
C THR A 127 -12.42 7.78 -7.46
N ASP A 128 -11.40 7.17 -8.07
CA ASP A 128 -11.57 6.14 -9.10
C ASP A 128 -12.21 4.85 -8.54
N ARG A 129 -12.04 4.58 -7.23
CA ARG A 129 -12.42 3.32 -6.57
C ARG A 129 -13.61 3.43 -5.62
N LEU A 130 -13.95 4.63 -5.15
CA LEU A 130 -14.97 4.86 -4.13
C LEU A 130 -16.02 5.84 -4.62
N LEU A 131 -17.25 5.36 -4.64
CA LEU A 131 -18.43 6.20 -4.78
C LEU A 131 -18.99 6.50 -3.39
N VAL A 132 -19.60 7.67 -3.25
CA VAL A 132 -20.22 8.15 -2.02
C VAL A 132 -21.59 8.75 -2.33
N ARG A 133 -22.46 8.84 -1.32
CA ARG A 133 -23.64 9.71 -1.37
C ARG A 133 -23.20 11.16 -1.14
N PRO A 134 -23.27 12.04 -2.14
CA PRO A 134 -22.66 13.37 -2.05
C PRO A 134 -23.26 14.22 -0.93
N LEU A 135 -22.41 14.97 -0.23
CA LEU A 135 -22.86 16.05 0.64
C LEU A 135 -23.41 17.20 -0.20
N THR A 136 -24.61 17.65 0.16
CA THR A 136 -25.32 18.77 -0.47
C THR A 136 -25.32 20.04 0.38
N GLY A 137 -24.99 19.93 1.67
CA GLY A 137 -24.97 21.03 2.63
C GLY A 137 -23.56 21.54 2.95
N ARG A 138 -23.51 22.54 3.84
CA ARG A 138 -22.28 22.99 4.49
C ARG A 138 -22.01 22.18 5.75
N VAL A 139 -20.80 21.66 5.88
CA VAL A 139 -20.31 21.01 7.09
C VAL A 139 -19.76 22.10 8.02
N ILE A 140 -20.41 22.30 9.17
CA ILE A 140 -19.87 23.09 10.26
C ILE A 140 -18.82 22.26 10.98
N VAL A 141 -17.57 22.69 10.89
CA VAL A 141 -16.45 21.99 11.52
C VAL A 141 -16.47 22.28 13.02
N PRO A 142 -16.51 21.27 13.90
CA PRO A 142 -16.51 21.51 15.35
C PRO A 142 -15.23 22.20 15.84
N TRP A 143 -15.34 22.89 16.98
CA TRP A 143 -14.16 23.36 17.69
C TRP A 143 -13.52 22.18 18.44
N TYR A 144 -12.26 21.89 18.13
CA TYR A 144 -11.47 20.87 18.85
C TYR A 144 -10.66 21.56 19.96
N PHE A 145 -10.90 21.19 21.21
CA PHE A 145 -10.22 21.80 22.37
C PHE A 145 -9.02 21.00 22.89
N SER A 146 -8.91 19.73 22.49
CA SER A 146 -7.84 18.82 22.89
C SER A 146 -7.64 17.72 21.83
N GLY A 147 -6.60 16.91 22.01
CA GLY A 147 -6.28 15.79 21.12
C GLY A 147 -5.56 16.21 19.83
N VAL A 148 -5.41 15.24 18.93
CA VAL A 148 -4.71 15.39 17.63
C VAL A 148 -5.37 16.46 16.76
N CYS A 149 -6.70 16.45 16.65
CA CYS A 149 -7.44 17.36 15.78
C CYS A 149 -7.30 18.84 16.20
N ALA A 150 -7.10 19.11 17.49
CA ALA A 150 -6.86 20.47 18.00
C ALA A 150 -5.47 21.03 17.66
N GLN A 151 -4.55 20.21 17.14
CA GLN A 151 -3.21 20.67 16.74
C GLN A 151 -3.21 21.41 15.40
N PHE A 152 -4.26 21.22 14.58
CA PHE A 152 -4.37 21.77 13.23
C PHE A 152 -5.02 23.14 13.23
N THR A 153 -4.56 23.98 12.30
CA THR A 153 -5.13 25.32 12.12
C THR A 153 -6.40 25.22 11.27
N ILE A 154 -7.55 25.44 11.91
CA ILE A 154 -8.85 25.49 11.24
C ILE A 154 -9.32 26.95 11.17
N PRO A 155 -9.54 27.51 9.96
CA PRO A 155 -10.06 28.86 9.82
C PRO A 155 -11.38 29.08 10.58
N SER A 156 -11.51 30.23 11.24
CA SER A 156 -12.72 30.56 12.01
C SER A 156 -14.01 30.52 11.18
N SER A 157 -13.92 30.80 9.88
CA SER A 157 -15.04 30.68 8.95
C SER A 157 -15.56 29.23 8.83
N HIS A 158 -14.70 28.21 8.94
CA HIS A 158 -15.13 26.81 8.85
C HIS A 158 -15.94 26.36 10.08
N HIS A 159 -15.73 27.02 11.22
CA HIS A 159 -16.51 26.80 12.45
C HIS A 159 -17.84 27.57 12.47
N ILE A 160 -17.95 28.67 11.71
CA ILE A 160 -19.11 29.58 11.76
C ILE A 160 -19.99 29.41 10.52
N GLU A 161 -19.40 29.49 9.34
CA GLU A 161 -20.08 29.40 8.04
C GLU A 161 -20.11 27.96 7.50
N GLY A 162 -19.07 27.18 7.81
CA GLY A 162 -18.88 25.82 7.34
C GLY A 162 -18.21 25.73 5.97
N VAL A 163 -17.90 24.50 5.58
CA VAL A 163 -17.26 24.14 4.30
C VAL A 163 -18.23 23.33 3.43
N SER A 164 -18.16 23.47 2.11
CA SER A 164 -19.06 22.76 1.18
C SER A 164 -18.34 22.46 -0.13
N GLY A 165 -18.94 21.59 -0.95
CA GLY A 165 -18.44 21.23 -2.28
C GLY A 165 -17.61 19.95 -2.32
N ALA A 166 -17.34 19.32 -1.17
CA ALA A 166 -16.66 18.05 -1.06
C ALA A 166 -17.40 17.09 -0.10
N ASP A 167 -16.95 15.84 -0.08
CA ASP A 167 -17.50 14.76 0.75
C ASP A 167 -16.54 14.40 1.90
N MET A 168 -15.25 14.70 1.73
CA MET A 168 -14.21 14.62 2.75
C MET A 168 -13.36 15.89 2.75
N TYR A 169 -13.22 16.52 3.91
CA TYR A 169 -12.42 17.73 4.12
C TYR A 169 -11.17 17.40 4.92
N LEU A 170 -9.99 17.69 4.37
CA LEU A 170 -8.71 17.34 4.97
C LEU A 170 -7.89 18.59 5.31
N TYR A 171 -7.45 18.69 6.56
CA TYR A 171 -6.50 19.71 7.00
C TYR A 171 -5.09 19.13 6.96
N VAL A 172 -4.21 19.79 6.21
CA VAL A 172 -2.89 19.28 5.84
C VAL A 172 -1.81 20.05 6.57
N SER A 173 -0.93 19.33 7.25
CA SER A 173 0.28 19.87 7.85
C SER A 173 1.53 19.13 7.36
N ALA A 174 2.70 19.69 7.70
CA ALA A 174 3.99 19.09 7.38
C ALA A 174 5.01 19.37 8.50
N GLY A 175 4.68 18.90 9.70
CA GLY A 175 5.54 18.92 10.87
C GLY A 175 6.54 17.74 10.87
N PRO A 176 7.66 17.87 11.60
CA PRO A 176 8.62 16.78 11.78
C PRO A 176 7.93 15.53 12.37
N THR A 177 8.38 14.35 11.94
CA THR A 177 7.88 13.05 12.40
C THR A 177 8.98 12.25 13.08
N ARG A 178 8.61 11.28 13.92
CA ARG A 178 9.56 10.37 14.57
C ARG A 178 9.86 9.16 13.68
N TYR A 179 11.08 8.64 13.82
CA TYR A 179 11.52 7.38 13.21
C TYR A 179 11.32 7.36 11.68
N SER A 180 10.72 6.28 11.16
CA SER A 180 10.44 6.08 9.73
C SER A 180 9.02 6.45 9.32
N THR A 181 8.32 7.27 10.11
CA THR A 181 6.95 7.71 9.79
C THR A 181 7.00 8.73 8.65
N LEU A 182 6.57 8.34 7.45
CA LEU A 182 6.51 9.18 6.26
C LEU A 182 5.36 10.19 6.33
N ALA A 183 4.19 9.72 6.74
CA ALA A 183 2.99 10.51 6.95
C ALA A 183 2.09 9.80 7.97
N TRP A 184 1.05 10.48 8.44
CA TRP A 184 -0.05 9.86 9.17
C TRP A 184 -1.33 10.66 8.93
N ALA A 185 -2.49 10.01 9.04
CA ALA A 185 -3.78 10.69 9.01
C ALA A 185 -4.82 10.02 9.91
N THR A 186 -5.87 10.76 10.23
CA THR A 186 -7.02 10.26 11.01
C THR A 186 -8.27 11.08 10.74
N ALA A 187 -9.42 10.54 11.10
CA ALA A 187 -10.71 11.23 11.06
C ALA A 187 -10.95 11.99 12.37
N CYS A 188 -11.37 13.26 12.25
CA CYS A 188 -11.65 14.16 13.36
C CYS A 188 -13.14 14.33 13.64
N SER A 189 -13.97 14.32 12.59
CA SER A 189 -15.42 14.41 12.75
C SER A 189 -16.15 13.53 11.75
N GLN A 190 -17.32 13.07 12.20
CA GLN A 190 -18.21 12.20 11.45
C GLN A 190 -19.62 12.76 11.37
N LEU A 191 -20.39 12.30 10.40
CA LEU A 191 -21.83 12.55 10.32
C LEU A 191 -22.59 11.75 11.38
N ILE A 192 -23.90 11.99 11.48
CA ILE A 192 -24.81 11.28 12.38
C ILE A 192 -24.82 9.76 12.09
N ASP A 193 -24.65 9.37 10.82
CA ASP A 193 -24.58 7.96 10.42
C ASP A 193 -23.21 7.31 10.70
N GLY A 194 -22.25 8.07 11.24
CA GLY A 194 -20.89 7.63 11.54
C GLY A 194 -19.88 7.88 10.42
N ARG A 195 -20.29 8.39 9.25
CA ARG A 195 -19.37 8.60 8.12
C ARG A 195 -18.32 9.68 8.43
N PRO A 196 -17.01 9.41 8.34
CA PRO A 196 -15.98 10.45 8.42
C PRO A 196 -16.16 11.52 7.34
N VAL A 197 -16.06 12.79 7.74
CA VAL A 197 -16.19 13.93 6.81
C VAL A 197 -15.14 15.01 7.02
N VAL A 198 -14.53 15.07 8.21
CA VAL A 198 -13.38 15.93 8.48
C VAL A 198 -12.26 15.06 8.98
N GLY A 199 -11.08 15.19 8.38
CA GLY A 199 -9.86 14.52 8.80
C GLY A 199 -8.65 15.43 8.72
N VAL A 200 -7.54 14.91 9.22
CA VAL A 200 -6.26 15.60 9.23
C VAL A 200 -5.19 14.69 8.65
N VAL A 201 -4.18 15.27 8.02
CA VAL A 201 -3.00 14.55 7.52
C VAL A 201 -1.74 15.36 7.78
N ASN A 202 -0.71 14.71 8.32
CA ASN A 202 0.61 15.30 8.51
C ASN A 202 1.65 14.56 7.67
N TYR A 203 2.41 15.31 6.87
CA TYR A 203 3.52 14.78 6.07
C TYR A 203 4.87 15.08 6.71
N GLY A 204 5.66 14.06 7.04
CA GLY A 204 7.03 14.24 7.52
C GLY A 204 7.95 14.78 6.42
N PRO A 205 8.44 16.04 6.48
CA PRO A 205 9.18 16.64 5.37
C PRO A 205 10.50 15.91 5.05
N SER A 206 11.03 15.13 5.99
CA SER A 206 12.22 14.29 5.81
C SER A 206 12.08 13.24 4.70
N PHE A 207 10.85 12.85 4.36
CA PHE A 207 10.58 11.74 3.45
C PHE A 207 9.72 12.12 2.24
N VAL A 208 9.41 13.40 2.08
CA VAL A 208 8.63 13.89 0.93
C VAL A 208 9.45 13.74 -0.35
N THR A 209 9.01 12.82 -1.21
CA THR A 209 9.58 12.60 -2.55
C THR A 209 8.45 12.50 -3.57
N ASN A 210 8.74 12.83 -4.83
CA ASN A 210 7.77 12.65 -5.92
C ASN A 210 7.83 11.21 -6.48
N SER A 211 7.77 10.21 -5.59
CA SER A 211 7.84 8.79 -5.95
C SER A 211 6.49 8.11 -5.83
N GLU A 212 6.31 7.01 -6.57
CA GLU A 212 5.12 6.15 -6.44
C GLU A 212 4.92 5.67 -5.00
N ASN A 213 6.01 5.34 -4.29
CA ASN A 213 5.96 4.93 -2.90
C ASN A 213 5.36 6.02 -2.00
N SER A 214 5.78 7.28 -2.15
CA SER A 214 5.22 8.40 -1.39
C SER A 214 3.74 8.66 -1.72
N VAL A 215 3.31 8.38 -2.95
CA VAL A 215 1.89 8.45 -3.33
C VAL A 215 1.10 7.33 -2.67
N ARG A 216 1.60 6.10 -2.66
CA ARG A 216 0.95 4.95 -2.00
C ARG A 216 0.80 5.15 -0.50
N VAL A 217 1.82 5.67 0.17
CA VAL A 217 1.71 6.09 1.57
C VAL A 217 0.63 7.14 1.73
N SER A 218 0.54 8.13 0.84
CA SER A 218 -0.53 9.13 0.91
C SER A 218 -1.93 8.53 0.75
N VAL A 219 -2.09 7.54 -0.14
CA VAL A 219 -3.35 6.79 -0.31
C VAL A 219 -3.67 5.99 0.96
N HIS A 220 -2.68 5.33 1.54
CA HIS A 220 -2.82 4.58 2.79
C HIS A 220 -3.31 5.49 3.93
N GLU A 221 -2.65 6.62 4.15
CA GLU A 221 -3.06 7.56 5.20
C GLU A 221 -4.46 8.11 4.95
N VAL A 222 -4.78 8.50 3.72
CA VAL A 222 -6.13 8.97 3.38
C VAL A 222 -7.18 7.88 3.61
N ALA A 223 -6.86 6.59 3.42
CA ALA A 223 -7.77 5.48 3.75
C ALA A 223 -8.11 5.42 5.26
N HIS A 224 -7.14 5.68 6.14
CA HIS A 224 -7.41 5.83 7.58
C HIS A 224 -8.36 6.98 7.86
N ALA A 225 -8.13 8.15 7.25
CA ALA A 225 -9.02 9.31 7.39
C ALA A 225 -10.42 9.06 6.84
N LEU A 226 -10.56 8.18 5.83
CA LEU A 226 -11.85 7.75 5.28
C LEU A 226 -12.58 6.72 6.14
N GLY A 227 -11.89 6.12 7.12
CA GLY A 227 -12.50 5.22 8.08
C GLY A 227 -11.96 3.80 8.13
N PHE A 228 -10.84 3.50 7.46
CA PHE A 228 -10.13 2.25 7.69
C PHE A 228 -9.42 2.31 9.06
N SER A 229 -10.15 2.07 10.14
CA SER A 229 -9.58 1.99 11.49
C SER A 229 -10.33 0.98 12.34
N VAL A 230 -9.62 0.30 13.25
CA VAL A 230 -10.22 -0.69 14.14
C VAL A 230 -11.42 -0.14 14.90
N TRP A 231 -11.33 1.12 15.35
CA TRP A 231 -12.40 1.80 16.06
C TRP A 231 -13.69 1.85 15.24
N LEU A 232 -13.61 2.30 13.97
CA LEU A 232 -14.78 2.44 13.12
C LEU A 232 -15.29 1.06 12.70
N LEU A 233 -14.40 0.15 12.35
CA LEU A 233 -14.77 -1.23 12.01
C LEU A 233 -15.53 -1.90 13.17
N GLN A 234 -15.14 -1.61 14.42
CA GLN A 234 -15.84 -2.09 15.62
C GLN A 234 -17.20 -1.40 15.81
N GLU A 235 -17.29 -0.08 15.68
CA GLU A 235 -18.56 0.67 15.75
C GLU A 235 -19.58 0.15 14.72
N ARG A 236 -19.09 -0.24 13.54
CA ARG A 236 -19.89 -0.81 12.46
C ARG A 236 -20.15 -2.31 12.61
N ASN A 237 -19.73 -2.92 13.71
CA ASN A 237 -19.89 -4.36 14.00
C ASN A 237 -19.30 -5.27 12.92
N MET A 238 -18.17 -4.87 12.33
CA MET A 238 -17.51 -5.60 11.24
C MET A 238 -16.47 -6.59 11.75
N LEU A 239 -16.08 -6.51 13.03
CA LEU A 239 -14.98 -7.26 13.59
C LEU A 239 -15.45 -8.53 14.31
N LYS A 240 -14.65 -9.59 14.21
CA LYS A 240 -14.88 -10.85 14.91
C LYS A 240 -13.56 -11.44 15.40
N GLU A 241 -13.53 -11.87 16.66
CA GLU A 241 -12.43 -12.67 17.19
C GLU A 241 -12.54 -14.12 16.71
N VAL A 242 -11.42 -14.67 16.22
CA VAL A 242 -11.29 -16.07 15.79
C VAL A 242 -10.18 -16.73 16.60
N LEU A 243 -10.49 -17.88 17.20
CA LEU A 243 -9.60 -18.59 18.11
C LEU A 243 -8.70 -19.58 17.36
N ASN A 244 -7.53 -19.87 17.95
CA ASN A 244 -6.63 -20.95 17.53
C ASN A 244 -6.14 -20.87 16.07
N VAL A 245 -6.00 -19.66 15.53
CA VAL A 245 -5.49 -19.45 14.18
C VAL A 245 -3.97 -19.64 14.17
N ARG A 246 -3.48 -20.64 13.43
CA ARG A 246 -2.04 -20.96 13.29
C ARG A 246 -1.31 -21.17 14.64
N GLY A 247 -2.04 -21.57 15.68
CA GLY A 247 -1.51 -21.75 17.04
C GLY A 247 -1.53 -20.48 17.91
N LYS A 248 -1.94 -19.33 17.38
CA LYS A 248 -2.25 -18.13 18.19
C LYS A 248 -3.55 -18.35 18.97
N ALA A 249 -3.61 -17.85 20.21
CA ALA A 249 -4.81 -18.00 21.05
C ALA A 249 -6.06 -17.37 20.40
N LYS A 250 -5.90 -16.17 19.83
CA LYS A 250 -6.93 -15.46 19.07
C LYS A 250 -6.31 -14.50 18.04
N VAL A 251 -7.06 -14.20 17.00
CA VAL A 251 -6.80 -13.12 16.02
C VAL A 251 -8.08 -12.34 15.80
N LEU A 252 -7.97 -11.09 15.33
CA LEU A 252 -9.11 -10.27 14.96
C LEU A 252 -9.28 -10.29 13.43
N GLN A 253 -10.51 -10.48 12.96
CA GLN A 253 -10.84 -10.46 11.54
C GLN A 253 -11.89 -9.40 11.24
N VAL A 254 -11.80 -8.79 10.06
CA VAL A 254 -12.93 -8.12 9.41
C VAL A 254 -13.81 -9.19 8.75
N SER A 255 -14.96 -9.45 9.35
CA SER A 255 -15.90 -10.53 8.99
C SER A 255 -17.20 -10.01 8.37
N SER A 256 -17.19 -8.78 7.87
CA SER A 256 -18.32 -8.20 7.15
C SER A 256 -18.54 -8.85 5.76
N PRO A 257 -19.76 -8.81 5.20
CA PRO A 257 -20.12 -9.66 4.07
C PRO A 257 -19.25 -9.50 2.81
N LYS A 258 -18.98 -8.26 2.36
CA LYS A 258 -18.18 -8.02 1.17
C LYS A 258 -16.71 -8.34 1.41
N THR A 259 -16.19 -8.05 2.59
CA THR A 259 -14.82 -8.42 2.97
C THR A 259 -14.64 -9.93 2.93
N VAL A 260 -15.58 -10.69 3.50
CA VAL A 260 -15.56 -12.17 3.43
C VAL A 260 -15.60 -12.65 1.98
N GLU A 261 -16.47 -12.10 1.15
CA GLU A 261 -16.53 -12.43 -0.28
C GLU A 261 -15.16 -12.22 -0.96
N LYS A 262 -14.56 -11.04 -0.80
CA LYS A 262 -13.28 -10.72 -1.46
C LYS A 262 -12.07 -11.45 -0.87
N THR A 263 -12.09 -11.79 0.42
CA THR A 263 -11.10 -12.71 1.02
C THR A 263 -11.20 -14.10 0.38
N ARG A 264 -12.42 -14.65 0.23
CA ARG A 264 -12.62 -15.98 -0.36
C ARG A 264 -12.15 -16.02 -1.80
N GLU A 265 -12.45 -14.97 -2.57
CA GLU A 265 -11.99 -14.83 -3.96
C GLU A 265 -10.47 -14.73 -4.04
N HIS A 266 -9.85 -13.80 -3.30
CA HIS A 266 -8.39 -13.57 -3.34
C HIS A 266 -7.61 -14.84 -2.99
N PHE A 267 -7.91 -15.47 -1.85
CA PHE A 267 -7.17 -16.64 -1.41
C PHE A 267 -7.67 -17.95 -2.02
N ASN A 268 -8.75 -17.94 -2.83
CA ASN A 268 -9.46 -19.14 -3.27
C ASN A 268 -9.79 -20.09 -2.09
N CYS A 269 -10.38 -19.53 -1.04
CA CYS A 269 -10.71 -20.25 0.19
C CYS A 269 -12.17 -20.05 0.58
N VAL A 270 -13.06 -20.93 0.13
CA VAL A 270 -14.51 -20.84 0.41
C VAL A 270 -14.89 -20.82 1.90
N ASN A 271 -14.03 -21.38 2.76
CA ASN A 271 -14.26 -21.46 4.19
C ASN A 271 -13.73 -20.23 4.97
N ALA A 272 -13.09 -19.26 4.30
CA ALA A 272 -12.63 -18.06 4.97
C ALA A 272 -13.82 -17.32 5.61
N THR A 273 -13.61 -16.84 6.85
CA THR A 273 -14.62 -16.16 7.67
C THR A 273 -14.41 -14.66 7.77
N GLY A 274 -13.35 -14.15 7.17
CA GLY A 274 -12.96 -12.74 7.20
C GLY A 274 -11.50 -12.57 6.83
N MET A 275 -11.07 -11.32 6.70
CA MET A 275 -9.67 -10.96 6.51
C MET A 275 -9.04 -10.61 7.86
N GLU A 276 -7.90 -11.20 8.17
CA GLU A 276 -7.18 -10.95 9.43
C GLU A 276 -6.59 -9.54 9.46
N LEU A 277 -6.70 -8.90 10.63
CA LEU A 277 -6.04 -7.65 10.96
C LEU A 277 -4.72 -7.94 11.66
N GLU A 278 -3.75 -7.05 11.44
CA GLU A 278 -2.41 -7.10 12.00
C GLU A 278 -2.44 -7.18 13.53
N ASP A 279 -1.63 -8.07 14.12
CA ASP A 279 -1.50 -8.23 15.57
C ASP A 279 -0.05 -8.08 16.09
N GLU A 280 0.92 -7.82 15.21
CA GLU A 280 2.30 -7.43 15.55
C GLU A 280 2.50 -5.90 15.49
N GLY A 281 3.70 -5.41 15.80
CA GLY A 281 4.05 -3.97 15.67
C GLY A 281 3.66 -3.07 16.86
N GLY A 282 2.86 -3.58 17.80
CA GLY A 282 2.47 -2.87 19.02
C GLY A 282 1.33 -1.87 18.81
N GLU A 283 1.09 -0.99 19.79
CA GLU A 283 -0.05 -0.03 19.80
C GLU A 283 -0.08 0.94 18.61
N GLY A 284 1.03 1.11 17.88
CA GLY A 284 1.11 2.01 16.74
C GLY A 284 0.63 1.42 15.40
N THR A 285 0.55 0.08 15.30
CA THR A 285 0.36 -0.60 14.00
C THR A 285 -0.61 -1.77 14.06
N ALA A 286 -0.80 -2.40 15.22
CA ALA A 286 -1.75 -3.49 15.34
C ALA A 286 -3.19 -2.98 15.14
N LEU A 287 -4.02 -3.82 14.53
CA LEU A 287 -5.48 -3.75 14.43
C LEU A 287 -6.08 -2.82 13.35
N SER A 288 -5.41 -1.76 12.88
CA SER A 288 -5.92 -0.95 11.76
C SER A 288 -5.24 -1.22 10.41
N HIS A 289 -4.60 -2.38 10.29
CA HIS A 289 -3.93 -2.83 9.07
C HIS A 289 -4.31 -4.26 8.74
N TRP A 290 -4.22 -4.65 7.47
CA TRP A 290 -4.28 -6.06 7.11
C TRP A 290 -3.07 -6.80 7.64
N GLU A 291 -3.29 -8.02 8.13
CA GLU A 291 -2.24 -8.96 8.54
C GLU A 291 -1.22 -9.10 7.41
N ARG A 292 -0.03 -8.53 7.60
CA ARG A 292 0.93 -8.38 6.50
C ARG A 292 1.48 -9.73 6.05
N ARG A 293 1.51 -10.75 6.92
CA ARG A 293 1.77 -12.14 6.50
C ARG A 293 0.85 -12.58 5.35
N ASN A 294 -0.43 -12.21 5.40
CA ASN A 294 -1.44 -12.64 4.45
C ASN A 294 -1.54 -11.70 3.24
N ALA A 295 -1.22 -10.42 3.40
CA ALA A 295 -1.43 -9.37 2.42
C ALA A 295 -0.26 -8.38 2.33
N LYS A 296 0.98 -8.90 2.22
CA LYS A 296 2.22 -8.12 2.33
C LYS A 296 2.28 -6.88 1.43
N ASP A 297 1.77 -7.02 0.22
CA ASP A 297 1.89 -6.04 -0.86
C ASP A 297 0.62 -5.17 -1.00
N GLU A 298 -0.34 -5.29 -0.08
CA GLU A 298 -1.61 -4.55 -0.06
C GLU A 298 -1.42 -3.12 0.48
N LEU A 299 -2.24 -2.18 0.02
CA LEU A 299 -2.26 -0.78 0.42
C LEU A 299 -2.26 -0.60 1.94
N MET A 300 -3.09 -1.36 2.65
CA MET A 300 -3.40 -1.27 4.07
C MET A 300 -2.54 -2.21 4.93
N ALA A 301 -1.41 -2.71 4.41
CA ALA A 301 -0.42 -3.42 5.23
C ALA A 301 0.34 -2.44 6.16
N GLY A 302 0.67 -2.86 7.39
CA GLY A 302 1.26 -1.99 8.42
C GLY A 302 2.68 -1.49 8.14
N ILE A 303 3.40 -2.15 7.23
CA ILE A 303 4.67 -1.69 6.68
C ILE A 303 4.52 -1.53 5.17
N SER A 304 4.80 -0.32 4.67
CA SER A 304 4.65 0.01 3.25
C SER A 304 5.52 -0.87 2.36
N GLY A 305 4.87 -1.70 1.54
CA GLY A 305 5.44 -2.34 0.36
C GLY A 305 5.13 -1.54 -0.90
N ILE A 306 4.72 -2.23 -1.97
CA ILE A 306 4.22 -1.61 -3.21
C ILE A 306 2.82 -0.98 -3.05
N GLY A 307 2.01 -1.48 -2.11
CA GLY A 307 0.77 -0.84 -1.66
C GLY A 307 -0.40 -0.95 -2.66
N TYR A 308 -0.67 -2.14 -3.18
CA TYR A 308 -1.78 -2.37 -4.12
C TYR A 308 -3.13 -2.04 -3.48
N TYR A 309 -3.92 -1.21 -4.14
CA TYR A 309 -5.27 -0.88 -3.71
C TYR A 309 -6.21 -1.99 -4.20
N THR A 310 -6.22 -3.10 -3.44
CA THR A 310 -6.90 -4.32 -3.85
C THR A 310 -8.39 -4.30 -3.51
N SER A 311 -9.08 -5.36 -3.95
CA SER A 311 -10.46 -5.64 -3.59
C SER A 311 -10.67 -5.79 -2.08
N LEU A 312 -9.64 -6.14 -1.29
CA LEU A 312 -9.75 -6.29 0.16
C LEU A 312 -10.06 -4.95 0.84
N THR A 313 -9.25 -3.92 0.57
CA THR A 313 -9.46 -2.58 1.14
C THR A 313 -10.73 -1.92 0.60
N MET A 314 -11.03 -2.11 -0.69
CA MET A 314 -12.29 -1.64 -1.28
C MET A 314 -13.52 -2.27 -0.61
N ALA A 315 -13.48 -3.59 -0.34
CA ALA A 315 -14.55 -4.31 0.33
C ALA A 315 -14.79 -3.83 1.76
N ALA A 316 -13.72 -3.65 2.53
CA ALA A 316 -13.82 -3.15 3.89
C ALA A 316 -14.45 -1.75 3.93
N LEU A 317 -14.02 -0.85 3.04
CA LEU A 317 -14.60 0.49 2.94
C LEU A 317 -16.07 0.45 2.47
N GLU A 318 -16.46 -0.43 1.54
CA GLU A 318 -17.87 -0.61 1.15
C GLU A 318 -18.73 -1.12 2.32
N ASP A 319 -18.26 -2.11 3.07
CA ASP A 319 -18.99 -2.70 4.19
C ASP A 319 -19.19 -1.74 5.37
N THR A 320 -18.43 -0.63 5.45
CA THR A 320 -18.75 0.47 6.37
C THR A 320 -20.16 1.03 6.11
N GLY A 321 -20.69 0.89 4.90
CA GLY A 321 -21.95 1.46 4.44
C GLY A 321 -21.87 2.93 4.01
N PHE A 322 -20.68 3.55 4.12
CA PHE A 322 -20.46 4.94 3.72
C PHE A 322 -20.15 5.09 2.23
N TYR A 323 -19.51 4.06 1.67
CA TYR A 323 -19.00 4.06 0.31
C TYR A 323 -19.59 2.89 -0.47
N LYS A 324 -19.50 2.98 -1.80
CA LYS A 324 -19.60 1.82 -2.69
C LYS A 324 -18.29 1.70 -3.45
N ALA A 325 -17.75 0.51 -3.53
CA ALA A 325 -16.60 0.26 -4.37
C ALA A 325 -17.02 0.31 -5.85
N ASN A 326 -16.18 0.94 -6.66
CA ASN A 326 -16.25 0.90 -8.10
C ASN A 326 -15.45 -0.33 -8.58
N TRP A 327 -16.11 -1.49 -8.55
CA TRP A 327 -15.51 -2.78 -8.93
C TRP A 327 -14.99 -2.80 -10.38
N GLY A 328 -13.91 -3.52 -10.63
CA GLY A 328 -13.11 -3.47 -11.86
C GLY A 328 -11.96 -2.47 -11.82
N MET A 329 -11.86 -1.66 -10.76
CA MET A 329 -10.76 -0.72 -10.53
C MET A 329 -9.76 -1.22 -9.48
N GLU A 330 -10.03 -2.35 -8.83
CA GLU A 330 -9.09 -3.01 -7.92
C GLU A 330 -7.78 -3.36 -8.61
N GLU A 331 -6.68 -3.22 -7.87
CA GLU A 331 -5.38 -3.70 -8.34
C GLU A 331 -5.18 -5.17 -7.97
N PRO A 332 -4.61 -5.98 -8.87
CA PRO A 332 -4.26 -7.35 -8.55
C PRO A 332 -3.07 -7.38 -7.59
N MET A 333 -3.09 -8.31 -6.65
CA MET A 333 -1.97 -8.60 -5.76
C MET A 333 -1.64 -10.08 -5.87
N SER A 334 -0.43 -10.42 -6.32
CA SER A 334 -0.02 -11.84 -6.44
C SER A 334 0.22 -12.51 -5.10
N TRP A 335 0.59 -11.75 -4.07
CA TRP A 335 0.79 -12.27 -2.72
C TRP A 335 -0.51 -12.87 -2.16
N GLY A 336 -0.50 -14.17 -1.84
CA GLY A 336 -1.65 -14.91 -1.33
C GLY A 336 -2.74 -15.23 -2.36
N ASN A 337 -2.62 -14.75 -3.60
CA ASN A 337 -3.63 -15.00 -4.62
C ASN A 337 -3.71 -16.49 -4.96
N ASN A 338 -4.91 -17.07 -4.90
CA ASN A 338 -5.17 -18.50 -5.12
C ASN A 338 -4.34 -19.45 -4.23
N SER A 339 -3.92 -19.01 -3.04
CA SER A 339 -3.11 -19.85 -2.13
C SER A 339 -3.87 -21.01 -1.50
N GLY A 340 -5.21 -20.99 -1.54
CA GLY A 340 -6.06 -21.90 -0.80
C GLY A 340 -6.14 -21.56 0.69
N CYS A 341 -6.99 -22.29 1.41
CA CYS A 341 -7.26 -22.05 2.83
C CYS A 341 -6.05 -22.29 3.75
N ALA A 342 -5.13 -23.18 3.36
CA ALA A 342 -3.99 -23.55 4.19
C ALA A 342 -3.09 -22.34 4.50
N LEU A 343 -3.02 -21.33 3.63
CA LEU A 343 -2.27 -20.11 3.94
C LEU A 343 -2.84 -19.43 5.19
N LEU A 344 -4.16 -19.34 5.30
CA LEU A 344 -4.86 -18.67 6.40
C LEU A 344 -4.87 -19.54 7.66
N THR A 345 -5.02 -20.86 7.52
CA THR A 345 -5.23 -21.75 8.68
C THR A 345 -3.95 -22.41 9.21
N GLU A 346 -2.94 -22.60 8.38
CA GLU A 346 -1.69 -23.32 8.72
C GLU A 346 -0.49 -22.38 8.81
N LYS A 347 0.60 -22.86 9.41
CA LYS A 347 1.88 -22.14 9.45
C LYS A 347 2.42 -21.94 8.03
N CYS A 348 3.17 -20.85 7.82
CA CYS A 348 3.81 -20.58 6.53
C CYS A 348 4.87 -21.64 6.17
N LEU A 349 5.51 -22.22 7.17
CA LEU A 349 6.50 -23.28 7.06
C LEU A 349 6.25 -24.37 8.11
N MET A 350 6.55 -25.60 7.74
CA MET A 350 6.58 -26.76 8.64
C MET A 350 7.92 -27.48 8.45
N ASN A 351 8.71 -27.58 9.53
CA ASN A 351 10.03 -28.22 9.52
C ASN A 351 10.97 -27.69 8.40
N GLY A 352 10.94 -26.39 8.15
CA GLY A 352 11.76 -25.74 7.12
C GLY A 352 11.25 -25.94 5.69
N VAL A 353 10.04 -26.47 5.49
CA VAL A 353 9.41 -26.65 4.19
C VAL A 353 8.18 -25.75 4.09
N THR A 354 8.04 -25.02 2.98
CA THR A 354 6.86 -24.20 2.69
C THR A 354 6.06 -24.77 1.51
N GLN A 355 4.74 -24.59 1.55
CA GLN A 355 3.86 -24.81 0.40
C GLN A 355 3.84 -23.60 -0.56
N TYR A 356 4.41 -22.46 -0.16
CA TYR A 356 4.32 -21.18 -0.87
C TYR A 356 5.72 -20.61 -1.19
N PRO A 357 6.50 -21.25 -2.07
CA PRO A 357 7.89 -20.85 -2.35
C PRO A 357 8.03 -19.47 -3.00
N GLU A 358 6.97 -18.94 -3.61
CA GLU A 358 6.93 -17.57 -4.14
C GLU A 358 6.69 -16.50 -3.05
N MET A 359 6.21 -16.91 -1.87
CA MET A 359 5.92 -16.02 -0.74
C MET A 359 6.98 -16.13 0.35
N PHE A 360 7.31 -17.36 0.73
CA PHE A 360 8.21 -17.64 1.84
C PHE A 360 9.46 -18.37 1.37
N CYS A 361 10.59 -18.04 1.97
CA CYS A 361 11.89 -18.63 1.66
C CYS A 361 12.35 -19.53 2.82
N THR A 362 13.12 -20.58 2.52
CA THR A 362 13.44 -21.63 3.50
C THR A 362 14.93 -21.75 3.83
N ALA A 363 15.80 -21.05 3.12
CA ALA A 363 17.23 -21.12 3.32
C ALA A 363 17.90 -19.78 3.02
N GLU A 364 18.98 -19.50 3.76
CA GLU A 364 19.92 -18.46 3.38
C GLU A 364 20.71 -18.94 2.16
N THR A 365 20.64 -18.17 1.08
CA THR A 365 21.41 -18.41 -0.14
C THR A 365 22.40 -17.28 -0.34
N THR A 366 23.59 -17.60 -0.84
CA THR A 366 24.53 -16.56 -1.29
C THR A 366 24.06 -15.87 -2.57
N LEU A 367 23.13 -16.49 -3.30
CA LEU A 367 22.51 -15.93 -4.48
C LEU A 367 21.38 -14.98 -4.08
N ILE A 368 21.32 -13.85 -4.77
CA ILE A 368 20.32 -12.81 -4.52
C ILE A 368 19.02 -13.19 -5.22
N SER A 369 17.88 -12.96 -4.56
CA SER A 369 16.55 -13.34 -5.03
C SER A 369 15.64 -12.14 -5.20
N CYS A 370 14.67 -12.21 -6.11
CA CYS A 370 13.65 -11.19 -6.26
C CYS A 370 12.75 -11.10 -5.03
N THR A 371 12.46 -9.87 -4.63
CA THR A 371 11.32 -9.55 -3.78
C THR A 371 10.00 -9.88 -4.50
N SER A 372 8.93 -10.15 -3.73
CA SER A 372 7.62 -10.53 -4.29
C SER A 372 7.03 -9.45 -5.21
N ASP A 373 7.28 -8.18 -4.90
CA ASP A 373 6.84 -7.00 -5.66
C ASP A 373 7.66 -6.73 -6.94
N ARG A 374 8.68 -7.56 -7.21
CA ARG A 374 9.61 -7.43 -8.34
C ARG A 374 10.34 -6.08 -8.40
N LEU A 375 10.41 -5.33 -7.29
CA LEU A 375 11.04 -4.00 -7.28
C LEU A 375 12.53 -4.03 -6.97
N ALA A 376 13.02 -5.12 -6.37
CA ALA A 376 14.39 -5.21 -5.91
C ALA A 376 14.91 -6.65 -5.89
N LEU A 377 16.23 -6.74 -5.80
CA LEU A 377 16.91 -7.94 -5.37
C LEU A 377 17.01 -7.95 -3.84
N GLY A 378 17.06 -9.13 -3.23
CA GLY A 378 16.96 -9.30 -1.79
C GLY A 378 17.49 -10.64 -1.30
N TYR A 379 17.37 -10.85 0.00
CA TYR A 379 17.85 -12.03 0.68
C TYR A 379 16.75 -12.63 1.55
N CYS A 380 16.87 -13.92 1.85
CA CYS A 380 15.95 -14.59 2.74
C CYS A 380 16.20 -14.15 4.19
N THR A 381 15.18 -13.62 4.86
CA THR A 381 15.28 -13.21 6.27
C THR A 381 15.15 -14.44 7.17
N ILE A 382 16.27 -15.02 7.57
CA ILE A 382 16.32 -16.06 8.61
C ILE A 382 17.27 -15.57 9.69
N TYR A 383 16.84 -15.66 10.95
CA TYR A 383 17.61 -15.19 12.09
C TYR A 383 17.66 -16.29 13.16
N LEU A 384 18.84 -16.39 13.80
CA LEU A 384 19.04 -17.23 14.97
C LEU A 384 18.81 -16.40 16.24
N TYR A 385 17.75 -16.73 16.97
CA TYR A 385 17.40 -16.10 18.23
C TYR A 385 18.15 -16.71 19.41
N THR A 386 18.29 -15.94 20.50
CA THR A 386 18.97 -16.40 21.72
C THR A 386 18.13 -17.42 22.49
N ALA A 387 16.82 -17.19 22.54
CA ALA A 387 15.81 -18.06 23.15
C ALA A 387 15.03 -18.84 22.08
N GLU A 388 14.36 -19.91 22.51
CA GLU A 388 13.40 -20.62 21.67
C GLU A 388 12.21 -19.71 21.35
N LEU A 389 11.74 -19.78 20.11
CA LEU A 389 10.56 -19.06 19.67
C LEU A 389 9.31 -19.70 20.27
N LEU A 390 8.24 -18.91 20.40
CA LEU A 390 6.94 -19.44 20.81
C LEU A 390 6.44 -20.48 19.81
N GLN A 391 5.66 -21.45 20.29
CA GLN A 391 5.25 -22.62 19.50
C GLN A 391 4.60 -22.24 18.16
N GLN A 392 3.79 -21.18 18.11
CA GLN A 392 3.15 -20.71 16.89
C GLN A 392 4.14 -20.22 15.82
N TYR A 393 5.33 -19.77 16.22
CA TYR A 393 6.37 -19.22 15.35
C TYR A 393 7.55 -20.18 15.10
N GLN A 394 7.48 -21.40 15.64
CA GLN A 394 8.48 -22.43 15.36
C GLN A 394 8.21 -23.04 13.97
N TYR A 395 9.05 -22.67 13.01
CA TYR A 395 8.93 -23.04 11.59
C TYR A 395 9.97 -24.06 11.12
N PHE A 396 11.09 -24.14 11.83
CA PHE A 396 12.23 -24.98 11.51
C PHE A 396 12.44 -26.05 12.58
N SER A 397 13.23 -27.08 12.25
CA SER A 397 13.66 -28.10 13.22
C SER A 397 14.46 -27.50 14.37
N ASN A 398 15.23 -26.43 14.11
CA ASN A 398 15.81 -25.60 15.14
C ASN A 398 14.77 -24.59 15.64
N LEU A 399 14.35 -24.74 16.90
CA LEU A 399 13.30 -23.94 17.54
C LEU A 399 13.66 -22.46 17.74
N LYS A 400 14.92 -22.09 17.46
CA LYS A 400 15.44 -20.72 17.55
C LYS A 400 15.54 -20.02 16.20
N LEU A 401 15.18 -20.68 15.10
CA LEU A 401 15.19 -20.07 13.77
C LEU A 401 13.81 -19.54 13.40
N GLY A 402 13.78 -18.31 12.88
CA GLY A 402 12.57 -17.66 12.36
C GLY A 402 12.93 -16.50 11.44
N GLY A 403 11.92 -15.87 10.86
CA GLY A 403 12.03 -14.63 10.10
C GLY A 403 12.25 -13.41 10.98
N SER A 404 12.27 -12.21 10.40
CA SER A 404 12.45 -10.95 11.14
C SER A 404 11.25 -10.66 12.06
N ASN A 405 11.53 -10.20 13.29
CA ASN A 405 10.51 -9.78 14.27
C ASN A 405 9.99 -8.35 14.06
N SER A 406 10.59 -7.59 13.15
CA SER A 406 10.19 -6.22 12.84
C SER A 406 9.48 -6.11 11.49
N SER A 407 9.14 -7.24 10.86
CA SER A 407 8.55 -7.26 9.53
C SER A 407 7.05 -7.55 9.49
N LEU A 408 6.39 -7.78 10.64
CA LEU A 408 4.95 -8.08 10.68
C LEU A 408 4.58 -9.29 9.80
N MET A 409 5.32 -10.38 9.95
CA MET A 409 5.17 -11.56 9.09
C MET A 409 4.88 -12.82 9.90
N ASP A 410 4.50 -12.70 11.18
CA ASP A 410 4.46 -13.81 12.12
C ASP A 410 5.79 -14.55 12.19
N LEU A 411 6.93 -13.85 12.08
CA LEU A 411 8.26 -14.46 11.92
C LEU A 411 8.36 -15.44 10.72
N CYS A 412 7.49 -15.35 9.72
CA CYS A 412 7.64 -16.11 8.48
C CYS A 412 8.82 -15.55 7.67
N PRO A 413 9.79 -16.37 7.28
CA PRO A 413 10.91 -15.94 6.44
C PRO A 413 10.42 -15.59 5.04
N TYR A 414 10.81 -14.42 4.53
CA TYR A 414 10.51 -13.95 3.17
C TYR A 414 11.74 -13.26 2.57
N VAL A 415 11.68 -12.94 1.28
CA VAL A 415 12.76 -12.20 0.61
C VAL A 415 12.62 -10.71 0.90
N GLN A 416 13.52 -10.17 1.71
CA GLN A 416 13.59 -8.73 2.03
C GLN A 416 14.61 -8.05 1.10
N PRO A 417 14.30 -6.85 0.56
CA PRO A 417 15.22 -6.12 -0.30
C PRO A 417 16.46 -5.64 0.45
N TYR A 418 17.61 -5.58 -0.24
CA TYR A 418 18.71 -4.73 0.25
C TYR A 418 18.43 -3.27 -0.10
N SER A 419 18.84 -2.36 0.79
CA SER A 419 18.57 -0.91 0.66
C SER A 419 19.09 -0.27 -0.64
N ASN A 420 20.16 -0.81 -1.24
CA ASN A 420 20.79 -0.30 -2.46
C ASN A 420 20.57 -1.20 -3.69
N THR A 421 19.60 -2.11 -3.68
CA THR A 421 19.38 -3.09 -4.77
C THR A 421 18.01 -2.99 -5.46
N ARG A 422 17.37 -1.81 -5.36
CA ARG A 422 16.16 -1.52 -6.14
C ARG A 422 16.50 -1.56 -7.63
N CYS A 423 15.69 -2.23 -8.44
CA CYS A 423 15.91 -2.32 -9.88
C CYS A 423 15.80 -0.96 -10.57
N SER A 424 15.02 -0.03 -10.01
CA SER A 424 14.81 1.32 -10.57
C SER A 424 16.04 2.23 -10.57
N ASN A 425 16.85 2.14 -9.51
CA ASN A 425 17.88 3.13 -9.19
C ASN A 425 18.94 2.62 -8.19
N GLY A 426 19.05 1.31 -8.02
CA GLY A 426 20.04 0.68 -7.15
C GLY A 426 21.46 0.81 -7.70
N GLU A 427 22.41 0.31 -6.91
CA GLU A 427 23.82 0.34 -7.24
C GLU A 427 24.17 -0.83 -8.16
N ALA A 428 24.24 -0.56 -9.47
CA ALA A 428 24.47 -1.59 -10.48
C ALA A 428 25.78 -2.40 -10.28
N SER A 429 26.80 -1.81 -9.66
CA SER A 429 28.09 -2.48 -9.39
C SER A 429 28.00 -3.67 -8.44
N ILE A 430 26.97 -3.72 -7.58
CA ILE A 430 26.74 -4.84 -6.66
C ILE A 430 25.62 -5.78 -7.12
N MET A 431 24.88 -5.40 -8.16
CA MET A 431 23.76 -6.16 -8.72
C MET A 431 24.25 -6.95 -9.93
N HIS A 432 25.07 -7.96 -9.67
CA HIS A 432 25.72 -8.77 -10.70
C HIS A 432 24.68 -9.31 -11.71
N GLY A 433 24.97 -9.21 -13.02
CA GLY A 433 24.06 -9.62 -14.09
C GLY A 433 22.85 -8.71 -14.32
N SER A 434 22.69 -7.63 -13.56
CA SER A 434 21.48 -6.80 -13.59
C SER A 434 21.61 -5.55 -14.45
N ARG A 435 20.53 -5.23 -15.15
CA ARG A 435 20.31 -3.95 -15.81
C ARG A 435 19.41 -3.07 -14.94
N VAL A 436 20.01 -2.06 -14.32
CA VAL A 436 19.31 -1.10 -13.45
C VAL A 436 18.82 0.08 -14.28
N GLY A 437 17.56 0.48 -14.07
CA GLY A 437 16.95 1.59 -14.79
C GLY A 437 15.50 1.82 -14.33
N PRO A 438 14.91 2.99 -14.61
CA PRO A 438 13.62 3.40 -14.02
C PRO A 438 12.44 2.46 -14.36
N ARG A 439 12.56 1.66 -15.44
CA ARG A 439 11.58 0.65 -15.86
C ARG A 439 12.02 -0.79 -15.55
N SER A 440 13.13 -0.96 -14.84
CA SER A 440 13.63 -2.28 -14.50
C SER A 440 12.83 -2.91 -13.37
N LYS A 441 12.60 -4.20 -13.52
CA LYS A 441 11.96 -5.09 -12.54
C LYS A 441 12.86 -6.28 -12.29
N CYS A 442 12.70 -6.91 -11.14
CA CYS A 442 13.41 -8.12 -10.80
C CYS A 442 12.74 -9.32 -11.48
N LEU A 443 13.51 -10.11 -12.20
CA LEU A 443 13.07 -11.31 -12.90
C LEU A 443 13.79 -12.54 -12.33
N LYS A 444 13.04 -13.65 -12.20
CA LYS A 444 13.60 -14.90 -11.70
C LYS A 444 14.63 -15.49 -12.67
N GLY A 445 15.76 -15.94 -12.14
CA GLY A 445 16.77 -16.69 -12.87
C GLY A 445 16.63 -18.19 -12.63
N ASP A 446 16.78 -18.98 -13.68
CA ASP A 446 16.94 -20.44 -13.59
C ASP A 446 18.35 -20.81 -14.07
N GLY A 447 19.23 -21.10 -13.12
CA GLY A 447 20.61 -21.49 -13.39
C GLY A 447 21.46 -20.42 -14.09
N LEU A 448 21.13 -19.13 -13.93
CA LEU A 448 21.89 -18.04 -14.53
C LEU A 448 23.35 -18.04 -14.07
N VAL A 449 24.24 -18.03 -15.06
CA VAL A 449 25.68 -18.11 -14.86
C VAL A 449 26.42 -17.25 -15.89
N ASP A 450 27.52 -16.66 -15.47
CA ASP A 450 28.49 -15.99 -16.34
C ASP A 450 29.92 -16.48 -16.05
N PHE A 451 30.93 -15.74 -16.51
CA PHE A 451 32.34 -16.08 -16.28
C PHE A 451 32.79 -15.89 -14.82
N MET A 452 32.06 -15.13 -14.01
CA MET A 452 32.35 -14.90 -12.59
C MET A 452 31.66 -15.94 -11.68
N GLY A 453 30.56 -16.54 -12.14
CA GLY A 453 29.89 -17.62 -11.44
C GLY A 453 28.37 -17.59 -11.56
N ARG A 454 27.69 -18.19 -10.58
CA ARG A 454 26.22 -18.17 -10.49
C ARG A 454 25.73 -16.80 -10.04
N ILE A 455 24.64 -16.32 -10.63
CA ILE A 455 24.11 -14.97 -10.40
C ILE A 455 22.90 -14.99 -9.45
N GLY A 456 21.95 -15.91 -9.67
CA GLY A 456 20.64 -15.89 -9.01
C GLY A 456 19.62 -15.16 -9.87
N ASP A 457 18.81 -14.30 -9.24
CA ASP A 457 17.84 -13.46 -9.93
C ASP A 457 18.49 -12.15 -10.43
N VAL A 458 17.87 -11.47 -11.40
CA VAL A 458 18.43 -10.26 -12.02
C VAL A 458 17.40 -9.17 -12.23
N CYS A 459 17.83 -7.90 -12.21
CA CYS A 459 17.00 -6.83 -12.74
C CYS A 459 17.14 -6.73 -14.25
N ALA A 460 16.02 -6.53 -14.94
CA ALA A 460 15.98 -6.25 -16.37
C ALA A 460 14.92 -5.19 -16.68
N GLU A 461 15.11 -4.42 -17.75
CA GLU A 461 14.08 -3.47 -18.17
C GLU A 461 12.86 -4.21 -18.70
N VAL A 462 11.68 -3.76 -18.30
CA VAL A 462 10.40 -4.33 -18.71
C VAL A 462 9.59 -3.30 -19.48
N SER A 463 9.04 -3.72 -20.61
CA SER A 463 8.00 -3.00 -21.34
C SER A 463 6.71 -3.80 -21.36
N CYS A 464 5.60 -3.08 -21.25
CA CYS A 464 4.26 -3.62 -21.14
C CYS A 464 3.44 -2.97 -22.25
N GLU A 465 3.28 -3.66 -23.36
CA GLU A 465 2.57 -3.13 -24.52
C GLU A 465 1.49 -4.13 -24.92
N LYS A 466 0.25 -3.65 -25.03
CA LYS A 466 -0.92 -4.45 -25.47
C LYS A 466 -1.14 -5.75 -24.65
N GLY A 467 -0.86 -5.73 -23.35
CA GLY A 467 -1.00 -6.90 -22.50
C GLY A 467 0.16 -7.91 -22.60
N GLU A 468 1.24 -7.58 -23.32
CA GLU A 468 2.42 -8.42 -23.45
C GLU A 468 3.61 -7.83 -22.69
N VAL A 469 4.43 -8.72 -22.12
CA VAL A 469 5.69 -8.38 -21.45
C VAL A 469 6.84 -8.55 -22.44
N SER A 470 7.63 -7.50 -22.60
CA SER A 470 8.92 -7.56 -23.28
C SER A 470 10.05 -7.20 -22.32
N VAL A 471 11.17 -7.90 -22.44
CA VAL A 471 12.32 -7.79 -21.53
C VAL A 471 13.57 -7.38 -22.31
N ARG A 472 14.37 -6.51 -21.68
CA ARG A 472 15.72 -6.16 -22.12
C ARG A 472 16.70 -6.31 -20.96
N TYR A 473 17.63 -7.25 -21.08
CA TYR A 473 18.56 -7.65 -20.01
C TYR A 473 19.98 -7.08 -20.21
N LEU A 474 20.87 -7.31 -19.25
CA LEU A 474 22.25 -6.80 -19.32
C LEU A 474 23.06 -7.53 -20.41
N GLY A 475 23.71 -6.78 -21.31
CA GLY A 475 24.53 -7.36 -22.39
C GLY A 475 23.77 -7.59 -23.70
N ASP A 476 22.48 -7.29 -23.76
CA ASP A 476 21.69 -7.24 -24.99
C ASP A 476 20.68 -6.11 -24.93
N ASP A 477 20.82 -5.11 -25.81
CA ASP A 477 19.93 -3.95 -25.86
C ASP A 477 18.65 -4.18 -26.68
N THR A 478 18.42 -5.40 -27.17
CA THR A 478 17.24 -5.77 -27.96
C THR A 478 16.07 -6.16 -27.05
N TRP A 479 14.87 -5.66 -27.35
CA TRP A 479 13.65 -6.10 -26.68
C TRP A 479 13.26 -7.50 -27.14
N ARG A 480 13.00 -8.38 -26.17
CA ARG A 480 12.58 -9.77 -26.41
C ARG A 480 11.23 -10.00 -25.78
N GLN A 481 10.31 -10.56 -26.55
CA GLN A 481 9.02 -10.99 -26.03
C GLN A 481 9.22 -12.04 -24.93
N CYS A 482 8.49 -11.88 -23.83
CA CYS A 482 8.58 -12.73 -22.65
C CYS A 482 7.18 -13.18 -22.20
N PRO A 483 6.51 -14.07 -22.96
CA PRO A 483 5.19 -14.58 -22.57
C PRO A 483 5.21 -15.25 -21.19
N GLU A 484 4.15 -15.09 -20.40
CA GLU A 484 4.02 -15.71 -19.08
C GLU A 484 4.27 -17.23 -19.13
N GLY A 485 5.04 -17.75 -18.17
CA GLY A 485 5.38 -19.18 -18.08
C GLY A 485 6.47 -19.63 -19.06
N SER A 486 6.91 -18.77 -19.98
CA SER A 486 8.06 -19.03 -20.84
C SER A 486 9.38 -18.57 -20.21
N SER A 487 10.46 -18.64 -20.98
CA SER A 487 11.79 -18.23 -20.52
C SER A 487 12.64 -17.71 -21.68
N ILE A 488 13.51 -16.75 -21.38
CA ILE A 488 14.52 -16.24 -22.30
C ILE A 488 15.86 -16.90 -21.95
N THR A 489 16.56 -17.44 -22.94
CA THR A 489 17.96 -17.85 -22.80
C THR A 489 18.86 -16.65 -23.11
N PRO A 490 19.44 -15.98 -22.11
CA PRO A 490 20.25 -14.79 -22.36
C PRO A 490 21.56 -15.16 -23.05
N THR A 491 22.01 -14.26 -23.93
CA THR A 491 23.29 -14.36 -24.65
C THR A 491 24.24 -13.23 -24.23
N GLY A 492 25.49 -13.29 -24.69
CA GLY A 492 26.48 -12.23 -24.44
C GLY A 492 27.21 -12.44 -23.13
N LEU A 493 26.90 -11.66 -22.10
CA LEU A 493 27.56 -11.74 -20.80
C LEU A 493 27.24 -13.05 -20.07
N PHE A 494 26.03 -13.58 -20.27
CA PHE A 494 25.60 -14.84 -19.68
C PHE A 494 26.16 -16.02 -20.49
N THR A 495 26.74 -16.99 -19.79
CA THR A 495 27.28 -18.23 -20.38
C THR A 495 26.30 -19.40 -20.28
N GLY A 496 25.22 -19.26 -19.50
CA GLY A 496 24.16 -20.25 -19.39
C GLY A 496 23.00 -19.81 -18.49
N GLY A 497 21.99 -20.67 -18.40
CA GLY A 497 20.77 -20.44 -17.63
C GLY A 497 19.67 -19.75 -18.43
N LYS A 498 18.61 -19.35 -17.72
CA LYS A 498 17.41 -18.72 -18.30
C LYS A 498 16.88 -17.61 -17.40
N ILE A 499 16.28 -16.59 -18.00
CA ILE A 499 15.44 -15.61 -17.32
C ILE A 499 14.00 -16.07 -17.48
N LEU A 500 13.30 -16.29 -16.37
CA LEU A 500 11.90 -16.72 -16.38
C LEU A 500 10.98 -15.52 -16.62
N CYS A 501 10.02 -15.70 -17.51
CA CYS A 501 9.09 -14.64 -17.85
C CYS A 501 8.02 -14.48 -16.76
N PRO A 502 7.86 -13.26 -16.19
CA PRO A 502 6.94 -13.01 -15.10
C PRO A 502 5.49 -13.02 -15.60
N LYS A 503 4.56 -13.06 -14.67
CA LYS A 503 3.17 -12.72 -14.95
C LYS A 503 3.07 -11.26 -15.35
N TYR A 504 2.16 -10.92 -16.25
CA TYR A 504 1.94 -9.53 -16.66
C TYR A 504 1.68 -8.63 -15.44
N ASP A 505 0.77 -9.05 -14.57
CA ASP A 505 0.37 -8.28 -13.39
C ASP A 505 1.48 -8.12 -12.33
N ASP A 506 2.54 -8.93 -12.35
CA ASP A 506 3.66 -8.75 -11.41
C ASP A 506 4.57 -7.56 -11.79
N VAL A 507 4.58 -7.17 -13.07
CA VAL A 507 5.56 -6.22 -13.61
C VAL A 507 4.95 -5.07 -14.40
N CYS A 508 3.68 -5.19 -14.81
CA CYS A 508 3.01 -4.29 -15.75
C CYS A 508 1.83 -3.53 -15.18
N ILE A 509 1.74 -3.43 -13.85
CA ILE A 509 0.67 -2.64 -13.22
C ILE A 509 0.76 -1.21 -13.75
N ILE A 510 -0.35 -0.79 -14.37
CA ILE A 510 -0.50 0.50 -15.03
C ILE A 510 -0.63 1.55 -13.92
N PHE A 511 0.51 2.04 -13.45
CA PHE A 511 0.58 3.31 -12.74
C PHE A 511 0.44 4.41 -13.79
N ASP A 512 -0.79 4.72 -14.22
CA ASP A 512 -1.03 5.88 -15.07
C ASP A 512 -1.83 6.98 -14.36
N PRO A 513 -1.18 7.74 -13.46
CA PRO A 513 -1.78 8.93 -12.88
C PRO A 513 -2.00 10.05 -13.91
N LEU A 514 -1.51 9.94 -15.17
CA LEU A 514 -1.50 11.04 -16.15
C LEU A 514 -2.13 10.74 -17.52
N ARG A 515 -2.50 9.51 -17.87
CA ARG A 515 -3.35 9.21 -19.04
C ARG A 515 -4.73 8.77 -18.58
N GLY A 516 -5.70 9.65 -18.82
CA GLY A 516 -7.11 9.28 -18.79
C GLY A 516 -7.44 8.27 -19.89
N GLY A 517 -8.42 7.41 -19.60
CA GLY A 517 -9.17 6.63 -20.60
C GLY A 517 -8.34 5.61 -21.38
N GLY A 518 -8.09 4.45 -20.77
CA GLY A 518 -7.59 3.26 -21.46
C GLY A 518 -8.64 2.15 -21.42
N ASP A 519 -9.42 2.09 -22.48
CA ASP A 519 -10.29 1.02 -23.00
C ASP A 519 -10.47 -0.27 -22.15
N VAL A 520 -11.73 -0.55 -21.78
CA VAL A 520 -12.21 -1.74 -21.04
C VAL A 520 -12.27 -2.97 -21.96
N SER A 521 -11.23 -3.23 -22.75
CA SER A 521 -11.26 -4.24 -23.82
C SER A 521 -10.35 -5.45 -23.61
N SER A 522 -9.55 -5.54 -22.53
CA SER A 522 -8.65 -6.69 -22.32
C SER A 522 -9.07 -7.73 -21.26
N LEU A 523 -10.17 -7.54 -20.52
CA LEU A 523 -10.59 -8.50 -19.46
C LEU A 523 -11.77 -9.43 -19.83
N LEU A 524 -12.22 -9.47 -21.09
CA LEU A 524 -13.37 -10.31 -21.52
C LEU A 524 -13.02 -11.55 -22.35
N SER A 525 -11.79 -12.09 -22.30
CA SER A 525 -11.43 -13.22 -23.17
C SER A 525 -10.82 -14.46 -22.47
N VAL A 526 -11.21 -14.74 -21.22
CA VAL A 526 -10.92 -16.06 -20.61
C VAL A 526 -12.16 -16.65 -19.93
N PHE A 527 -13.19 -16.90 -20.73
CA PHE A 527 -14.16 -17.95 -20.43
C PHE A 527 -14.31 -18.82 -21.68
N PRO A 528 -14.07 -20.14 -21.61
CA PRO A 528 -14.32 -21.01 -22.76
C PRO A 528 -15.81 -20.92 -23.10
N SER A 529 -16.09 -20.59 -24.35
CA SER A 529 -17.43 -20.47 -24.90
C SER A 529 -18.18 -21.79 -24.70
N ILE A 530 -19.09 -21.82 -23.72
CA ILE A 530 -20.07 -22.90 -23.62
C ILE A 530 -20.92 -22.81 -24.89
N SER A 531 -20.72 -23.76 -25.79
CA SER A 531 -21.47 -23.89 -27.03
C SER A 531 -22.94 -24.13 -26.69
N VAL A 532 -23.75 -23.08 -26.78
CA VAL A 532 -25.21 -23.18 -26.75
C VAL A 532 -25.64 -23.79 -28.09
N ILE A 533 -25.80 -25.11 -28.10
CA ILE A 533 -26.40 -25.84 -29.22
C ILE A 533 -27.89 -25.45 -29.26
N LEU A 534 -28.26 -24.72 -30.32
CA LEU A 534 -29.64 -24.43 -30.71
C LEU A 534 -30.36 -25.76 -31.04
N LEU A 535 -31.27 -26.19 -30.16
CA LEU A 535 -32.27 -27.21 -30.51
C LEU A 535 -33.45 -26.51 -31.21
N VAL A 536 -33.36 -26.45 -32.55
CA VAL A 536 -34.50 -26.14 -33.43
C VAL A 536 -35.30 -27.44 -33.60
N PHE A 537 -36.37 -27.62 -32.84
CA PHE A 537 -37.34 -28.68 -33.11
C PHE A 537 -38.33 -28.24 -34.20
N ILE A 538 -38.24 -28.95 -35.32
CA ILE A 538 -39.14 -28.94 -36.46
C ILE A 538 -40.51 -29.47 -36.00
N PHE A 539 -41.56 -28.66 -36.11
CA PHE A 539 -42.94 -29.14 -36.13
C PHE A 539 -43.42 -29.15 -37.58
N ILE A 540 -43.48 -30.35 -38.18
CA ILE A 540 -44.31 -30.64 -39.35
C ILE A 540 -45.12 -31.91 -39.04
N SER A 541 -46.41 -31.67 -38.83
CA SER A 541 -47.59 -32.44 -39.25
C SER A 541 -47.55 -33.97 -39.27
N MET A 542 -48.29 -34.58 -38.33
CA MET A 542 -49.21 -35.69 -38.59
C MET A 542 -50.44 -35.57 -37.67
N TYR A 543 -51.51 -35.00 -38.22
CA TYR A 543 -52.95 -35.34 -38.13
C TYR A 543 -53.82 -34.09 -38.31
#